data_AF-A0A158RJJ3-F1
#
_entry.id   AF-A0A158RJJ3-F1
#
_cell.length_a   1.000
_cell.length_b   1.000
_cell.length_c   1.000
_cell.angle_alpha   90.00
_cell.angle_beta   90.00
_cell.angle_gamma   90.00
#
_symmetry.space_group_name_H-M   'P 1'
#
loop_
_entity.id
_entity.type
_entity.pdbx_description
1 polymer ?
#
loop_
_entity_poly.entity_id
_entity_poly.type
_entity_poly.pdbx_seq_one_letter_code
_entity_poly.pdbx_strand_id
1 'polypeptide(L)' 'MTNNKLLRMDNINIVVESLDNAISFFQEIGLKLEGRATVEGEWAGRVTGLGSQCV' A
#
# COMPACT_ATOMS: atom_id res chain seq x y z
N MET A 1 -8.64 -12.06 25.07
CA MET A 1 -9.10 -11.90 23.67
C MET A 1 -9.28 -13.29 23.07
N THR A 2 -10.49 -13.84 23.09
CA THR A 2 -10.78 -15.22 22.63
C THR A 2 -11.56 -15.27 21.31
N ASN A 3 -12.06 -14.12 20.84
CA ASN A 3 -12.72 -13.97 19.54
C ASN A 3 -11.86 -13.15 18.60
N ASN A 4 -10.76 -13.71 18.12
CA ASN A 4 -10.02 -13.14 17.00
C ASN A 4 -9.63 -14.26 16.03
N LYS A 5 -9.90 -14.06 14.75
CA LYS A 5 -9.58 -15.00 13.67
C LYS A 5 -8.69 -14.27 12.66
N LEU A 6 -7.48 -14.79 12.46
CA LEU A 6 -6.65 -14.37 11.34
C LEU A 6 -7.35 -14.77 10.04
N LEU A 7 -7.82 -13.79 9.27
CA LEU A 7 -8.54 -14.05 8.02
C LEU A 7 -7.54 -14.38 6.91
N ARG A 8 -6.56 -13.51 6.69
CA ARG A 8 -5.43 -13.65 5.75
C ARG A 8 -4.45 -12.50 5.95
N MET A 9 -3.34 -12.52 5.21
CA MET A 9 -2.45 -11.37 5.03
C MET A 9 -2.83 -10.67 3.72
N ASP A 10 -3.38 -9.45 3.79
CA ASP A 10 -3.90 -8.77 2.59
C ASP A 10 -2.79 -8.29 1.65
N ASN A 11 -1.68 -7.75 2.18
CA ASN A 11 -0.57 -7.25 1.38
C ASN A 11 0.71 -7.05 2.21
N ILE A 12 1.81 -6.81 1.51
CA ILE A 12 3.08 -6.28 2.03
C ILE A 12 3.32 -4.95 1.32
N ASN A 13 3.59 -3.88 2.08
CA ASN A 13 3.85 -2.55 1.52
C ASN A 13 5.35 -2.29 1.38
N ILE A 14 5.75 -1.64 0.29
CA ILE A 14 7.13 -1.27 -0.01
C ILE A 14 7.13 0.21 -0.41
N VAL A 15 7.86 1.04 0.34
CA VAL A 15 8.06 2.45 -0.02
C VAL A 15 9.15 2.52 -1.08
N VAL A 16 8.85 3.15 -2.21
CA VAL A 16 9.75 3.24 -3.37
C VAL A 16 9.87 4.69 -3.85
N GLU A 17 10.96 5.01 -4.52
CA GLU A 17 11.17 6.34 -5.13
C GLU A 17 10.32 6.54 -6.40
N SER A 18 10.16 5.50 -7.22
CA SER A 18 9.39 5.54 -8.46
C SER A 18 8.40 4.38 -8.53
N LEU A 19 7.10 4.71 -8.52
CA LEU A 19 6.03 3.72 -8.70
C LEU A 19 6.08 3.06 -10.07
N ASP A 20 6.42 3.81 -11.12
CA ASP A 20 6.46 3.25 -12.49
C ASP A 20 7.53 2.16 -12.60
N ASN A 21 8.73 2.43 -12.08
CA ASN A 21 9.82 1.45 -12.10
C ASN A 21 9.49 0.21 -11.26
N ALA A 22 8.86 0.40 -10.08
CA ALA A 22 8.46 -0.71 -9.22
C ALA A 22 7.37 -1.57 -9.86
N ILE A 23 6.36 -0.95 -10.49
CA ILE A 23 5.30 -1.66 -11.21
C ILE A 23 5.91 -2.50 -12.34
N SER A 24 6.77 -1.92 -13.19
CA SER A 24 7.44 -2.66 -14.25
C SER A 24 8.26 -3.84 -13.71
N PHE A 25 9.03 -3.63 -12.64
CA PHE A 25 9.81 -4.70 -12.02
C PHE A 25 8.93 -5.88 -11.54
N PHE A 26 7.83 -5.61 -10.84
CA PHE A 26 6.95 -6.67 -10.35
C PHE A 26 6.14 -7.34 -11.46
N GLN A 27 5.83 -6.63 -12.55
CA GLN A 27 5.22 -7.23 -13.74
C GLN A 27 6.12 -8.28 -14.39
N GLU A 28 7.44 -8.03 -14.47
CA GLU A 28 8.41 -9.02 -14.98
C GLU A 28 8.51 -10.27 -14.09
N ILE A 29 8.22 -10.15 -12.79
CA ILE A 29 8.17 -11.28 -11.84
C ILE A 29 6.85 -12.07 -11.96
N GLY A 30 5.87 -11.54 -12.72
CA GLY A 30 4.59 -12.19 -12.97
C GLY A 30 3.42 -11.67 -12.13
N LEU A 31 3.61 -10.58 -11.37
CA LEU A 31 2.50 -9.90 -10.70
C LEU A 31 1.75 -9.02 -11.70
N LYS A 32 0.52 -8.64 -11.36
CA LYS A 32 -0.32 -7.75 -12.17
C LYS A 32 -0.67 -6.52 -11.37
N LEU A 33 -0.69 -5.37 -12.05
CA LEU A 33 -1.18 -4.13 -11.45
C LEU A 33 -2.71 -4.23 -11.29
N GLU A 34 -3.18 -4.27 -10.06
CA GLU A 34 -4.62 -4.27 -9.76
C GLU A 34 -5.22 -2.86 -9.83
N GLY A 35 -4.47 -1.85 -9.39
CA GLY A 35 -4.92 -0.46 -9.42
C GLY A 35 -3.83 0.51 -8.96
N ARG A 36 -4.04 1.79 -9.26
CA ARG A 36 -3.20 2.91 -8.82
C ARG A 36 -4.10 4.06 -8.41
N ALA A 37 -3.80 4.67 -7.28
CA ALA A 37 -4.49 5.84 -6.79
C ALA A 37 -3.50 6.72 -6.02
N THR A 38 -3.77 8.01 -5.99
CA THR A 38 -3.18 8.92 -5.01
C THR A 38 -4.06 8.89 -3.76
N VAL A 39 -3.45 8.61 -2.62
CA VAL A 39 -4.08 8.57 -1.30
C VAL A 39 -3.82 9.90 -0.61
N GLU A 40 -4.90 10.67 -0.43
CA GLU A 40 -4.82 12.01 0.11
C GLU A 40 -5.75 12.21 1.31
N GLY A 41 -5.38 13.17 2.15
CA GLY A 41 -6.20 13.70 3.23
C GLY A 41 -5.75 13.29 4.63
N GLU A 42 -6.41 13.88 5.62
CA GLU A 42 -6.03 13.70 7.03
C GLU A 42 -6.18 12.26 7.52
N TRP A 43 -7.08 11.48 6.93
CA TRP A 43 -7.33 10.11 7.37
C TRP A 43 -6.09 9.22 7.19
N ALA A 44 -5.36 9.37 6.08
CA ALA A 44 -4.12 8.65 5.82
C ALA A 44 -3.05 9.06 6.84
N GLY A 45 -2.98 10.36 7.12
CA GLY A 45 -2.15 10.93 8.17
C GLY A 45 -2.38 10.37 9.56
N ARG A 46 -3.63 10.14 9.94
CA ARG A 46 -3.97 9.56 11.26
C ARG A 46 -3.53 8.10 11.38
N VAL A 47 -3.50 7.36 10.27
CA VAL A 47 -3.04 5.97 10.26
C VAL A 47 -1.51 5.91 10.40
N THR A 48 -0.77 6.78 9.70
CA THR A 48 0.70 6.77 9.71
C THR A 48 1.33 7.62 10.82
N GLY A 49 0.57 8.56 11.38
CA GLY A 49 1.06 9.56 12.34
C GLY A 49 1.74 10.78 11.72
N LEU A 50 1.68 10.97 10.40
CA LEU A 50 2.47 11.97 9.66
C LEU A 50 1.72 13.24 9.23
N GLY A 51 0.61 13.61 9.88
CA GLY A 51 -0.18 14.79 9.48
C GLY A 51 -0.82 14.62 8.10
N SER A 52 -1.24 15.69 7.41
CA SER A 52 -1.87 15.57 6.09
C SER A 52 -0.95 14.89 5.07
N GLN A 53 -1.43 13.80 4.45
CA GLN A 53 -0.69 13.04 3.46
C GLN A 53 -1.28 13.24 2.06
N CYS A 54 -0.41 13.15 1.07
CA CYS A 54 -0.72 13.05 -0.35
C CYS A 54 0.39 12.16 -0.94
N VAL A 55 0.07 10.88 -1.15
CA VAL A 55 1.01 9.82 -1.55
C VAL A 55 0.48 8.98 -2.70
#